data_AF-S5XT01-F1
#
_entry.id   AF-S5XT01-F1
#
_cell.length_a   1.000
_cell.length_b   1.000
_cell.length_c   1.000
_cell.angle_alpha   90.00
_cell.angle_beta   90.00
_cell.angle_gamma   90.00
#
_symmetry.space_group_name_H-M   'P 1'
#
loop_
_entity.id
_entity.type
_entity.pdbx_description
1 polymer ?
#
loop_
_entity_poly.entity_id
_entity_poly.type
_entity_poly.pdbx_seq_one_letter_code
_entity_poly.pdbx_strand_id
1 'polypeptide(L)' 'MLGQIALIIRYILYPLAGALTALGFVSFDEATGTLTVYLNDLAVVLAGLVIYAATVIWSRVAKKKGGAT' A
#
# COMPACT_ATOMS: atom_id res chain seq x y z
N MET A 1 17.61 -11.90 14.30
CA MET A 1 16.61 -12.07 13.22
C MET A 1 15.26 -11.39 13.51
N LEU A 2 14.83 -11.30 14.78
CA LEU A 2 13.55 -10.68 15.17
C LEU A 2 13.35 -9.25 14.61
N GLY A 3 14.39 -8.42 14.63
CA GLY A 3 14.33 -7.05 14.11
C GLY A 3 14.12 -6.95 12.60
N GLN A 4 14.62 -7.91 11.81
CA GLN A 4 14.38 -7.96 10.36
C GLN A 4 12.94 -8.39 10.05
N ILE A 5 12.42 -9.36 10.81
CA ILE A 5 11.02 -9.82 10.68
C ILE A 5 10.06 -8.69 11.02
N ALA A 6 10.29 -7.98 12.13
CA ALA A 6 9.49 -6.82 12.51
C ALA A 6 9.51 -5.72 11.44
N LEU A 7 10.66 -5.51 10.78
CA LEU A 7 10.78 -4.55 9.69
C LEU A 7 9.92 -4.96 8.47
N ILE A 8 10.00 -6.23 8.06
CA ILE A 8 9.21 -6.77 6.94
C ILE A 8 7.72 -6.64 7.22
N ILE A 9 7.28 -6.99 8.43
CA ILE A 9 5.89 -6.83 8.86
C ILE A 9 5.47 -5.36 8.74
N ARG A 10 6.29 -4.41 9.19
CA ARG A 10 6.02 -2.98 9.05
C ARG A 10 5.88 -2.54 7.60
N TYR A 11 6.74 -3.04 6.72
CA TYR A 11 6.69 -2.73 5.28
C TYR A 11 5.42 -3.24 4.60
N ILE A 12 4.79 -4.28 5.14
CA ILE A 12 3.52 -4.82 4.66
C ILE A 12 2.35 -4.08 5.30
N LEU A 13 2.42 -3.79 6.59
CA LEU A 13 1.34 -3.14 7.33
C LEU A 13 1.06 -1.71 6.88
N TYR A 14 2.07 -0.93 6.45
CA TYR A 14 1.83 0.44 5.97
C TYR A 14 0.93 0.52 4.72
N PRO A 15 1.23 -0.18 3.61
CA PRO A 15 0.36 -0.17 2.46
C PRO A 15 -1.00 -0.83 2.75
N LEU A 16 -1.04 -1.87 3.59
CA LEU A 16 -2.30 -2.49 4.03
C LEU A 16 -3.17 -1.52 4.83
N ALA A 17 -2.59 -0.77 5.76
CA ALA A 17 -3.33 0.23 6.52
C ALA A 17 -3.88 1.33 5.60
N GLY A 18 -3.09 1.79 4.62
CA GLY A 18 -3.55 2.74 3.60
C GLY A 18 -4.69 2.19 2.72
N ALA A 19 -4.59 0.92 2.30
CA ALA A 19 -5.64 0.25 1.55
C ALA A 19 -6.91 0.03 2.39
N LEU A 20 -6.76 -0.29 3.68
CA LEU A 20 -7.86 -0.47 4.62
C LEU A 20 -8.58 0.86 4.90
N THR A 21 -7.86 1.97 5.03
CA THR A 21 -8.49 3.30 5.13
C THR A 21 -9.25 3.70 3.86
N ALA A 22 -8.95 3.07 2.74
CA ALA A 22 -9.59 3.34 1.46
C ALA A 22 -10.76 2.38 1.14
N LEU A 23 -11.14 1.46 2.05
CA LEU A 23 -12.16 0.41 1.87
C LEU A 23 -13.53 0.84 1.29
N GLY A 24 -13.78 2.12 1.07
CA GLY A 24 -14.91 2.59 0.27
C GLY A 24 -14.87 2.18 -1.21
N PHE A 25 -13.76 1.63 -1.73
CA PHE A 25 -13.63 1.30 -3.16
C PHE A 25 -14.42 0.05 -3.62
N VAL A 26 -14.91 -0.80 -2.71
CA VAL A 26 -15.79 -1.94 -3.05
C VAL A 26 -17.01 -1.95 -2.14
N SER A 27 -18.18 -2.03 -2.75
CA SER A 27 -19.45 -2.28 -2.06
C SER A 27 -20.08 -3.54 -2.61
N PHE A 28 -20.54 -4.43 -1.73
CA PHE A 28 -21.28 -5.63 -2.11
C PHE A 28 -22.73 -5.50 -1.64
N ASP A 29 -23.65 -5.64 -2.58
CA ASP A 29 -25.08 -5.71 -2.29
C ASP A 29 -25.53 -7.17 -2.31
N GLU A 30 -25.78 -7.72 -1.11
CA GLU A 30 -26.26 -9.10 -0.92
C GLU A 30 -27.63 -9.35 -1.54
N ALA A 31 -28.49 -8.33 -1.65
CA ALA A 31 -29.84 -8.49 -2.16
C ALA A 31 -29.87 -8.69 -3.68
N THR A 32 -28.94 -8.05 -4.40
CA THR A 32 -28.83 -8.14 -5.86
C THR A 32 -27.67 -9.02 -6.32
N GLY A 33 -26.79 -9.45 -5.40
CA GLY A 33 -25.56 -10.17 -5.72
C GLY A 33 -24.54 -9.31 -6.48
N THR A 34 -24.67 -7.98 -6.41
CA THR A 34 -23.87 -7.04 -7.22
C THR A 34 -22.65 -6.56 -6.47
N LEU A 35 -21.47 -6.69 -7.11
CA LEU A 35 -20.23 -6.09 -6.64
C LEU A 35 -20.01 -4.75 -7.35
N THR A 36 -20.06 -3.64 -6.61
CA THR A 36 -19.77 -2.30 -7.11
C THR A 36 -18.32 -1.95 -6.78
N VAL A 37 -17.54 -1.59 -7.81
CA VAL A 37 -16.15 -1.15 -7.65
C VAL A 37 -16.05 0.31 -8.05
N TYR A 38 -15.63 1.17 -7.12
CA TYR A 38 -15.39 2.58 -7.39
C TYR A 38 -13.97 2.75 -7.94
N LEU A 39 -13.88 2.90 -9.26
CA LEU A 39 -12.61 2.97 -9.98
C LEU A 39 -11.73 4.15 -9.54
N ASN A 40 -12.33 5.26 -9.14
CA ASN A 40 -11.57 6.43 -8.67
C ASN A 40 -10.86 6.12 -7.34
N ASP A 41 -11.55 5.51 -6.39
CA ASP A 41 -10.97 5.12 -5.10
C ASP A 41 -9.92 4.01 -5.28
N LEU A 42 -10.18 3.07 -6.18
CA LEU A 42 -9.19 2.06 -6.57
C LEU A 42 -7.92 2.70 -7.16
N ALA A 43 -8.07 3.71 -8.02
CA ALA A 43 -6.94 4.44 -8.60
C ALA A 43 -6.12 5.16 -7.53
N VAL A 44 -6.76 5.76 -6.51
CA VAL A 44 -6.08 6.40 -5.38
C VAL A 44 -5.27 5.38 -4.57
N VAL A 45 -5.84 4.20 -4.29
CA VAL A 45 -5.13 3.11 -3.59
C VAL A 45 -3.91 2.66 -4.40
N LEU A 46 -4.08 2.40 -5.69
CA LEU A 46 -2.99 1.97 -6.57
C LEU A 46 -1.91 3.04 -6.69
N ALA A 47 -2.27 4.32 -6.79
CA ALA A 47 -1.33 5.43 -6.80
C ALA A 47 -0.53 5.50 -5.48
N GLY A 48 -1.19 5.35 -4.34
CA GLY A 48 -0.53 5.29 -3.03
C GLY A 48 0.46 4.12 -2.93
N LEU A 49 0.09 2.94 -3.44
CA LEU A 49 0.98 1.78 -3.50
C LEU A 49 2.20 2.00 -4.39
N VAL A 50 2.01 2.63 -5.55
CA VAL A 50 3.11 2.97 -6.47
C VAL A 50 4.07 3.97 -5.83
N ILE A 51 3.56 5.03 -5.19
CA ILE A 51 4.38 6.04 -4.49
C ILE A 51 5.15 5.39 -3.33
N TYR A 52 4.50 4.53 -2.56
CA TYR A 52 5.13 3.79 -1.48
C TYR A 52 6.29 2.92 -2.01
N ALA A 53 6.02 2.10 -3.02
CA ALA A 53 7.04 1.24 -3.64
C ALA A 53 8.21 2.07 -4.20
N ALA A 54 7.92 3.17 -4.90
CA ALA A 54 8.93 4.08 -5.43
C ALA A 54 9.78 4.68 -4.30
N THR A 55 9.18 5.05 -3.17
CA THR A 55 9.90 5.59 -2.00
C THR A 55 10.84 4.55 -1.40
N VAL A 56 10.40 3.29 -1.26
CA VAL A 56 11.24 2.20 -0.76
C VAL A 56 12.42 1.92 -1.70
N ILE A 57 12.16 1.85 -3.02
CA ILE A 57 13.20 1.64 -4.03
C ILE A 57 14.19 2.81 -4.02
N TRP A 58 13.68 4.05 -4.00
CA TRP A 58 14.50 5.25 -4.01
C TRP A 58 15.37 5.35 -2.75
N SER A 59 14.84 5.03 -1.57
CA SER A 59 15.60 4.95 -0.33
C SER A 59 16.79 3.97 -0.45
N ARG A 60 16.58 2.81 -1.08
CA ARG A 60 17.66 1.83 -1.34
C ARG A 60 18.70 2.38 -2.32
N VAL A 61 18.27 3.08 -3.37
CA VAL A 61 19.18 3.71 -4.34
C VAL A 61 19.99 4.83 -3.70
N ALA A 62 19.35 5.70 -2.91
CA ALA A 62 20.01 6.78 -2.17
C ALA A 62 21.07 6.22 -1.20
N LYS A 63 20.74 5.14 -0.48
CA LYS A 63 21.69 4.45 0.41
C LYS A 63 22.92 3.94 -0.32
N LYS A 64 22.75 3.35 -1.50
CA LYS A 64 23.87 2.87 -2.34
C LYS A 64 24.77 4.01 -2.82
N LYS A 65 24.25 5.22 -2.94
CA LYS A 65 25.00 6.42 -3.34
C LYS A 65 25.64 7.17 -2.16
N GLY A 66 25.67 6.57 -0.97
CA GLY A 66 26.24 7.20 0.23
C GLY A 66 25.29 8.12 0.98
N GLY A 67 24.00 8.13 0.64
CA GLY A 67 22.98 8.85 1.41
C GLY A 67 22.71 8.17 2.75
N ALA A 68 22.63 8.97 3.82
CA ALA A 68 22.06 8.52 5.09
C ALA A 68 20.54 8.38 4.89
N THR A 69 20.05 7.14 4.87
CA THR A 69 18.60 6.85 4.83
C THR A 69 17.90 7.36 6.07
#